data_AF-A0A6I7NHJ2-F1
#
_entry.id   AF-A0A6I7NHJ2-F1
#
_cell.length_a   1.000
_cell.length_b   1.000
_cell.length_c   1.000
_cell.angle_alpha   90.00
_cell.angle_beta   90.00
_cell.angle_gamma   90.00
#
_symmetry.space_group_name_H-M   'P 1'
#
loop_
_entity.id
_entity.type
_entity.pdbx_description
1 polymer ?
#
loop_
_entity_poly.entity_id
_entity_poly.type
_entity_poly.pdbx_seq_one_letter_code
_entity_poly.pdbx_strand_id
1 'polypeptide(L)'
;LREALDLGPEASVYPQADWQYSDYVTAGVVLSQYTVQSDGRRVYSQFGAETQLNWWGEWLVYLYQMGGTFYTPSSHQRRSALGESEAYEATAFYVRKAMGGPEEKFAPNAIESTQFSFLGGNVAMIFGGHMGDWFSYEALGLNWDVQVLPVPDGRPEARGGEISADAFGISVRSSQKEAAFAFLTLWTGETGALAMAPYGKIGALNAMQDLLQIHAPTGMPDIDYTALFRAAAIAVTLPDEQDFPRLMREVVMAELYRLMYTGRGSETDVALVLERIRQAIDTHYINRYGA
;
A
#
# COMPACT_ATOMS: atom_id res chain seq x y z
N LEU A 1 -6.72 -10.72 -24.47
CA LEU A 1 -5.79 -10.75 -23.31
C LEU A 1 -5.23 -12.14 -23.09
N ARG A 2 -5.99 -13.16 -22.64
CA ARG A 2 -5.44 -14.52 -22.38
C ARG A 2 -4.66 -15.14 -23.54
N GLU A 3 -5.24 -15.11 -24.75
CA GLU A 3 -4.59 -15.62 -25.97
C GLU A 3 -3.39 -14.76 -26.41
N ALA A 4 -3.40 -13.46 -26.11
CA ALA A 4 -2.27 -12.56 -26.38
C ALA A 4 -1.14 -12.68 -25.34
N LEU A 5 -1.38 -13.40 -24.25
CA LEU A 5 -0.50 -13.55 -23.09
C LEU A 5 -0.11 -15.03 -22.84
N ASP A 6 -0.47 -15.94 -23.76
CA ASP A 6 -0.23 -17.40 -23.68
C ASP A 6 -0.67 -18.03 -22.35
N LEU A 7 -1.77 -17.52 -21.77
CA LEU A 7 -2.25 -17.97 -20.46
C LEU A 7 -3.09 -19.24 -20.61
N GLY A 8 -2.66 -20.31 -19.93
CA GLY A 8 -3.43 -21.54 -19.80
C GLY A 8 -4.80 -21.32 -19.13
N PRO A 9 -5.72 -22.30 -19.18
CA PRO A 9 -7.10 -22.17 -18.69
C PRO A 9 -7.23 -21.82 -17.20
N GLU A 10 -6.27 -22.22 -16.38
CA GLU A 10 -6.26 -21.97 -14.92
C GLU A 10 -5.56 -20.66 -14.54
N ALA A 11 -4.81 -20.03 -15.46
CA ALA A 11 -4.01 -18.84 -15.15
C ALA A 11 -4.87 -17.56 -15.24
N SER A 12 -5.08 -16.91 -14.09
CA SER A 12 -5.69 -15.57 -14.04
C SER A 12 -4.60 -14.50 -13.96
N VAL A 13 -4.74 -13.44 -14.76
CA VAL A 13 -3.98 -12.19 -14.60
C VAL A 13 -4.74 -11.13 -13.79
N TYR A 14 -5.96 -11.45 -13.37
CA TYR A 14 -6.73 -10.61 -12.47
C TYR A 14 -6.53 -11.08 -11.03
N PRO A 15 -6.37 -10.17 -10.05
CA PRO A 15 -6.22 -10.52 -8.65
C PRO A 15 -7.23 -11.55 -8.17
N GLN A 16 -6.74 -12.63 -7.54
CA GLN A 16 -7.56 -13.64 -6.89
C GLN A 16 -7.33 -13.62 -5.38
N ALA A 17 -8.33 -14.06 -4.62
CA ALA A 17 -8.29 -14.00 -3.16
C ALA A 17 -7.22 -14.93 -2.53
N ASP A 18 -6.75 -15.92 -3.29
CA ASP A 18 -5.74 -16.89 -2.90
C ASP A 18 -4.37 -16.64 -3.55
N TRP A 19 -4.19 -15.51 -4.25
CA TRP A 19 -2.92 -15.17 -4.86
C TRP A 19 -1.79 -15.12 -3.85
N GLN A 20 -0.68 -15.71 -4.24
CA GLN A 20 0.61 -15.54 -3.58
C GLN A 20 1.46 -14.53 -4.34
N TYR A 21 2.61 -14.15 -3.77
CA TYR A 21 3.53 -13.21 -4.40
C TYR A 21 4.03 -13.70 -5.76
N SER A 22 4.23 -15.01 -5.94
CA SER A 22 4.58 -15.59 -7.24
C SER A 22 3.50 -15.37 -8.30
N ASP A 23 2.22 -15.47 -7.95
CA ASP A 23 1.10 -15.14 -8.84
C ASP A 23 1.10 -13.65 -9.19
N TYR A 24 1.30 -12.79 -8.19
CA TYR A 24 1.36 -11.34 -8.38
C TYR A 24 2.52 -10.91 -9.29
N VAL A 25 3.71 -11.47 -9.10
CA VAL A 25 4.87 -11.23 -9.97
C VAL A 25 4.58 -11.70 -11.39
N THR A 26 4.04 -12.91 -11.54
CA THR A 26 3.71 -13.48 -12.85
C THR A 26 2.69 -12.61 -13.58
N ALA A 27 1.58 -12.26 -12.93
CA ALA A 27 0.56 -11.38 -13.50
C ALA A 27 1.14 -10.00 -13.85
N GLY A 28 1.95 -9.42 -12.95
CA GLY A 28 2.59 -8.12 -13.19
C GLY A 28 3.52 -8.13 -14.40
N VAL A 29 4.38 -9.14 -14.52
CA VAL A 29 5.31 -9.23 -15.66
C VAL A 29 4.54 -9.43 -16.97
N VAL A 30 3.55 -10.32 -16.96
CA VAL A 30 2.69 -10.60 -18.12
C VAL A 30 1.88 -9.37 -18.55
N LEU A 31 1.40 -8.57 -17.61
CA LEU A 31 0.63 -7.35 -17.88
C LEU A 31 1.50 -6.14 -18.27
N SER A 32 2.82 -6.24 -18.13
CA SER A 32 3.74 -5.17 -18.54
C SER A 32 3.95 -5.19 -20.06
N GLN A 33 3.94 -4.02 -20.69
CA GLN A 33 4.20 -3.85 -22.12
C GLN A 33 5.46 -3.03 -22.32
N TYR A 34 6.34 -3.50 -23.21
CA TYR A 34 7.60 -2.82 -23.50
C TYR A 34 8.11 -3.13 -24.90
N THR A 35 9.01 -2.27 -25.38
CA THR A 35 9.87 -2.56 -26.52
C THR A 35 11.28 -2.87 -26.04
N VAL A 36 12.02 -3.66 -26.82
CA VAL A 36 13.45 -3.92 -26.57
C VAL A 36 14.26 -3.07 -27.54
N GLN A 37 15.10 -2.21 -26.99
CA GLN A 37 16.02 -1.37 -27.75
C GLN A 37 17.23 -2.19 -28.23
N SER A 38 18.02 -1.63 -29.16
CA SER A 38 19.20 -2.32 -29.72
C SER A 38 20.28 -2.66 -28.70
N ASP A 39 20.32 -1.95 -27.57
CA ASP A 39 21.20 -2.19 -26.42
C ASP A 39 20.65 -3.26 -25.45
N GLY A 40 19.53 -3.90 -25.78
CA GLY A 40 18.85 -4.88 -24.93
C GLY A 40 17.98 -4.26 -23.83
N ARG A 41 17.97 -2.93 -23.69
CA ARG A 41 17.18 -2.25 -22.66
C ARG A 41 15.70 -2.27 -23.01
N ARG A 42 14.86 -2.52 -22.00
CA ARG A 42 13.41 -2.42 -22.12
C ARG A 42 12.97 -0.97 -21.95
N VAL A 43 12.07 -0.53 -22.81
CA VAL A 43 11.34 0.74 -22.67
C VAL A 43 9.87 0.39 -22.51
N TYR A 44 9.37 0.56 -21.29
CA TYR A 44 8.00 0.23 -20.94
C TYR A 44 7.02 1.28 -21.47
N SER A 45 5.89 0.81 -22.00
CA SER A 45 4.71 1.63 -22.32
C SER A 45 3.56 1.38 -21.35
N GLN A 46 3.64 0.31 -20.56
CA GLN A 46 2.72 -0.03 -19.48
C GLN A 46 3.45 -0.91 -18.47
N PHE A 47 3.16 -0.73 -17.18
CA PHE A 47 3.59 -1.64 -16.12
C PHE A 47 2.42 -2.50 -15.61
N GLY A 48 2.71 -3.71 -15.15
CA GLY A 48 1.70 -4.56 -14.55
C GLY A 48 1.28 -4.12 -13.16
N ALA A 49 2.13 -3.42 -12.42
CA ALA A 49 1.78 -2.84 -11.12
C ALA A 49 2.44 -1.49 -10.86
N GLU A 50 1.89 -0.72 -9.92
CA GLU A 50 2.46 0.56 -9.49
C GLU A 50 3.38 0.36 -8.30
N THR A 51 4.47 1.13 -8.21
CA THR A 51 5.25 1.28 -6.98
C THR A 51 4.84 2.59 -6.30
N GLN A 52 4.25 2.51 -5.10
CA GLN A 52 3.75 3.67 -4.36
C GLN A 52 4.89 4.39 -3.62
N LEU A 53 5.77 5.09 -4.35
CA LEU A 53 6.95 5.74 -3.75
C LEU A 53 6.64 6.97 -2.89
N ASN A 54 5.42 7.51 -3.01
CA ASN A 54 4.90 8.60 -2.19
C ASN A 54 4.18 8.11 -0.91
N TRP A 55 4.03 6.79 -0.73
CA TRP A 55 3.37 6.18 0.42
C TRP A 55 4.16 4.99 0.93
N TRP A 56 4.75 5.14 2.12
CA TRP A 56 5.54 4.09 2.77
C TRP A 56 4.72 2.85 3.18
N GLY A 57 3.39 2.92 3.16
CA GLY A 57 2.54 1.83 3.61
C GLY A 57 2.65 0.59 2.72
N GLU A 58 2.87 0.73 1.40
CA GLU A 58 3.11 -0.44 0.54
C GLU A 58 4.30 -1.26 1.06
N TRP A 59 5.45 -0.62 1.29
CA TRP A 59 6.64 -1.29 1.83
C TRP A 59 6.38 -1.91 3.21
N LEU A 60 5.70 -1.18 4.08
CA LEU A 60 5.40 -1.65 5.43
C LEU A 60 4.50 -2.89 5.42
N VAL A 61 3.59 -2.99 4.46
CA VAL A 61 2.77 -4.20 4.29
C VAL A 61 3.63 -5.40 3.92
N TYR A 62 4.59 -5.27 2.99
CA TYR A 62 5.53 -6.35 2.70
C TYR A 62 6.30 -6.78 3.96
N LEU A 63 6.74 -5.82 4.78
CA LEU A 63 7.42 -6.12 6.05
C LEU A 63 6.55 -6.99 6.97
N TYR A 64 5.29 -6.60 7.18
CA TYR A 64 4.38 -7.35 8.04
C TYR A 64 4.00 -8.71 7.48
N GLN A 65 3.76 -8.81 6.17
CA GLN A 65 3.43 -10.08 5.53
C GLN A 65 4.61 -11.07 5.57
N MET A 66 5.84 -10.57 5.48
CA MET A 66 7.06 -11.37 5.69
C MET A 66 7.32 -11.72 7.16
N GLY A 67 6.44 -11.32 8.09
CA GLY A 67 6.53 -11.63 9.53
C GLY A 67 7.42 -10.67 10.32
N GLY A 68 7.94 -9.62 9.69
CA GLY A 68 8.75 -8.61 10.35
C GLY A 68 7.90 -7.59 11.11
N THR A 69 8.56 -6.77 11.92
CA THR A 69 7.95 -5.62 12.61
C THR A 69 8.80 -4.38 12.42
N PHE A 70 8.20 -3.20 12.54
CA PHE A 70 8.96 -1.93 12.46
C PHE A 70 9.79 -1.68 13.74
N TYR A 71 9.21 -2.03 14.90
CA TYR A 71 9.85 -1.91 16.21
C TYR A 71 10.10 -3.27 16.84
N THR A 72 11.16 -3.38 17.64
CA THR A 72 11.45 -4.57 18.44
C THR A 72 10.30 -4.80 19.44
N PRO A 73 9.79 -6.03 19.57
CA PRO A 73 8.81 -6.35 20.60
C PRO A 73 9.28 -5.91 21.99
N SER A 74 8.36 -5.37 22.80
CA SER A 74 8.63 -4.85 24.15
C SER A 74 9.52 -3.59 24.24
N SER A 75 9.91 -2.96 23.12
CA SER A 75 10.72 -1.74 23.15
C SER A 75 9.91 -0.44 23.36
N HIS A 76 8.63 -0.55 23.72
CA HIS A 76 7.68 0.57 23.73
C HIS A 76 7.71 1.41 22.44
N GLN A 77 7.93 0.75 21.29
CA GLN A 77 8.01 1.39 19.97
C GLN A 77 9.15 2.41 19.82
N ARG A 78 10.27 2.19 20.51
CA ARG A 78 11.44 3.10 20.53
C ARG A 78 12.74 2.49 20.04
N ARG A 79 12.72 1.25 19.54
CA ARG A 79 13.88 0.55 18.98
C ARG A 79 13.47 -0.13 17.69
N SER A 80 14.18 0.15 16.61
CA SER A 80 13.89 -0.38 15.29
C SER A 80 14.20 -1.89 15.22
N ALA A 81 13.31 -2.65 14.57
CA ALA A 81 13.50 -4.08 14.25
C ALA A 81 13.93 -4.32 12.80
N LEU A 82 14.32 -3.27 12.07
CA LEU A 82 14.66 -3.38 10.64
C LEU A 82 16.02 -4.04 10.35
N GLY A 83 16.69 -4.58 11.37
CA GLY A 83 17.91 -5.38 11.23
C GLY A 83 17.65 -6.89 11.07
N GLU A 84 16.40 -7.33 11.17
CA GLU A 84 16.02 -8.74 11.06
C GLU A 84 15.87 -9.19 9.59
N SER A 85 15.94 -10.51 9.35
CA SER A 85 15.87 -11.11 8.00
C SER A 85 14.62 -10.72 7.21
N GLU A 86 13.49 -10.61 7.90
CA GLU A 86 12.18 -10.31 7.34
C GLU A 86 12.15 -8.91 6.72
N ALA A 87 12.85 -7.95 7.32
CA ALA A 87 12.98 -6.60 6.76
C ALA A 87 13.81 -6.60 5.48
N TYR A 88 14.86 -7.43 5.43
CA TYR A 88 15.65 -7.61 4.22
C TYR A 88 14.81 -8.26 3.11
N GLU A 89 14.11 -9.36 3.39
CA GLU A 89 13.28 -10.06 2.41
C GLU A 89 12.16 -9.17 1.84
N ALA A 90 11.44 -8.45 2.70
CA ALA A 90 10.41 -7.50 2.28
C ALA A 90 10.98 -6.38 1.39
N THR A 91 12.11 -5.81 1.79
CA THR A 91 12.73 -4.71 1.03
C THR A 91 13.32 -5.21 -0.28
N ALA A 92 13.92 -6.40 -0.30
CA ALA A 92 14.43 -7.01 -1.52
C ALA A 92 13.29 -7.33 -2.51
N PHE A 93 12.14 -7.82 -2.04
CA PHE A 93 10.96 -7.99 -2.89
C PHE A 93 10.49 -6.65 -3.47
N TYR A 94 10.34 -5.63 -2.61
CA TYR A 94 9.93 -4.29 -3.02
C TYR A 94 10.87 -3.70 -4.09
N VAL A 95 12.19 -3.88 -3.93
CA VAL A 95 13.19 -3.43 -4.90
C VAL A 95 13.14 -4.24 -6.19
N ARG A 96 13.07 -5.57 -6.15
CA ARG A 96 13.03 -6.40 -7.37
C ARG A 96 11.81 -6.08 -8.24
N LYS A 97 10.66 -5.82 -7.62
CA LYS A 97 9.44 -5.39 -8.32
C LYS A 97 9.68 -4.17 -9.24
N ALA A 98 10.52 -3.21 -8.81
CA ALA A 98 10.79 -1.97 -9.55
C ALA A 98 12.14 -1.94 -10.28
N MET A 99 13.14 -2.69 -9.82
CA MET A 99 14.54 -2.61 -10.26
C MET A 99 15.09 -3.95 -10.74
N GLY A 100 14.30 -5.02 -10.66
CA GLY A 100 14.70 -6.38 -11.00
C GLY A 100 14.90 -6.61 -12.50
N GLY A 101 15.23 -7.85 -12.82
CA GLY A 101 15.46 -8.27 -14.20
C GLY A 101 14.17 -8.40 -15.03
N PRO A 102 14.33 -8.81 -16.29
CA PRO A 102 13.25 -9.19 -17.21
C PRO A 102 12.05 -9.96 -16.66
N GLU A 103 12.28 -10.86 -15.71
CA GLU A 103 11.30 -11.78 -15.16
C GLU A 103 10.75 -11.32 -13.80
N GLU A 104 11.20 -10.16 -13.31
CA GLU A 104 10.89 -9.68 -11.95
C GLU A 104 10.44 -8.22 -11.92
N LYS A 105 10.90 -7.38 -12.86
CA LYS A 105 10.48 -5.98 -12.94
C LYS A 105 9.13 -5.90 -13.63
N PHE A 106 8.14 -5.47 -12.86
CA PHE A 106 6.78 -5.23 -13.35
C PHE A 106 6.16 -3.92 -12.82
N ALA A 107 6.98 -3.07 -12.19
CA ALA A 107 6.56 -1.77 -11.71
C ALA A 107 7.56 -0.66 -12.06
N PRO A 108 7.12 0.60 -12.12
CA PRO A 108 8.01 1.72 -12.37
C PRO A 108 8.98 1.90 -11.21
N ASN A 109 10.21 2.28 -11.55
CA ASN A 109 11.18 2.83 -10.60
C ASN A 109 10.89 4.32 -10.33
N ALA A 110 11.73 4.97 -9.52
CA ALA A 110 11.53 6.35 -9.09
C ALA A 110 11.55 7.40 -10.20
N ILE A 111 12.22 7.13 -11.32
CA ILE A 111 12.21 8.03 -12.48
C ILE A 111 10.93 7.79 -13.28
N GLU A 112 10.63 6.52 -13.54
CA GLU A 112 9.48 6.08 -14.33
C GLU A 112 8.14 6.44 -13.65
N SER A 113 8.06 6.45 -12.31
CA SER A 113 6.83 6.74 -11.57
C SER A 113 6.30 8.16 -11.77
N THR A 114 7.08 9.05 -12.40
CA THR A 114 6.61 10.38 -12.82
C THR A 114 5.68 10.34 -14.04
N GLN A 115 5.64 9.22 -14.75
CA GLN A 115 4.89 9.02 -15.99
C GLN A 115 3.88 7.88 -15.89
N PHE A 116 4.12 6.90 -15.01
CA PHE A 116 3.30 5.72 -14.86
C PHE A 116 2.51 5.75 -13.55
N SER A 117 1.19 5.65 -13.65
CA SER A 117 0.27 5.51 -12.52
C SER A 117 -1.00 4.78 -12.95
N PHE A 118 -1.65 4.13 -12.00
CA PHE A 118 -2.95 3.49 -12.25
C PHE A 118 -4.01 4.51 -12.67
N LEU A 119 -4.03 5.68 -12.01
CA LEU A 119 -4.92 6.79 -12.38
C LEU A 119 -4.68 7.27 -13.83
N GLY A 120 -3.43 7.21 -14.30
CA GLY A 120 -3.05 7.53 -15.68
C GLY A 120 -3.41 6.44 -16.70
N GLY A 121 -3.95 5.30 -16.26
CA GLY A 121 -4.37 4.19 -17.12
C GLY A 121 -3.23 3.41 -17.79
N ASN A 122 -1.98 3.60 -17.34
CA ASN A 122 -0.79 2.95 -17.88
C ASN A 122 -0.11 2.01 -16.87
N VAL A 123 -0.85 1.64 -15.82
CA VAL A 123 -0.48 0.61 -14.86
C VAL A 123 -1.70 -0.27 -14.59
N ALA A 124 -1.52 -1.59 -14.57
CA ALA A 124 -2.65 -2.53 -14.48
C ALA A 124 -3.14 -2.83 -13.05
N MET A 125 -2.27 -2.73 -12.03
CA MET A 125 -2.59 -3.05 -10.64
C MET A 125 -1.96 -2.06 -9.66
N ILE A 126 -2.59 -1.85 -8.50
CA ILE A 126 -1.97 -1.21 -7.34
C ILE A 126 -1.92 -2.23 -6.20
N PHE A 127 -0.79 -2.29 -5.50
CA PHE A 127 -0.71 -3.07 -4.27
C PHE A 127 -1.14 -2.21 -3.09
N GLY A 128 -2.33 -2.49 -2.55
CA GLY A 128 -2.98 -1.60 -1.59
C GLY A 128 -3.61 -0.40 -2.32
N GLY A 129 -3.38 0.80 -1.80
CA GLY A 129 -3.87 2.05 -2.40
C GLY A 129 -4.81 2.83 -1.49
N HIS A 130 -5.11 4.06 -1.89
CA HIS A 130 -5.95 4.97 -1.13
C HIS A 130 -7.41 4.87 -1.60
N MET A 131 -8.33 4.50 -0.70
CA MET A 131 -9.77 4.51 -1.01
C MET A 131 -10.28 5.89 -1.47
N GLY A 132 -9.58 6.97 -1.10
CA GLY A 132 -9.89 8.33 -1.56
C GLY A 132 -9.74 8.52 -3.08
N ASP A 133 -8.98 7.66 -3.77
CA ASP A 133 -8.79 7.76 -5.22
C ASP A 133 -9.93 7.09 -6.00
N TRP A 134 -10.77 6.28 -5.36
CA TRP A 134 -11.85 5.53 -6.01
C TRP A 134 -12.86 6.43 -6.72
N PHE A 135 -13.17 7.59 -6.14
CA PHE A 135 -14.00 8.59 -6.80
C PHE A 135 -13.39 9.05 -8.14
N SER A 136 -12.06 9.20 -8.18
CA SER A 136 -11.37 9.59 -9.41
C SER A 136 -11.36 8.46 -10.44
N TYR A 137 -11.25 7.20 -10.00
CA TYR A 137 -11.35 6.04 -10.90
C TYR A 137 -12.71 5.98 -11.59
N GLU A 138 -13.79 6.17 -10.84
CA GLU A 138 -15.16 6.29 -11.36
C GLU A 138 -15.32 7.48 -12.31
N ALA A 139 -14.86 8.66 -11.90
CA ALA A 139 -14.98 9.88 -12.70
C ALA A 139 -14.24 9.80 -14.04
N LEU A 140 -13.14 9.04 -14.09
CA LEU A 140 -12.37 8.76 -15.30
C LEU A 140 -12.91 7.57 -16.10
N GLY A 141 -13.90 6.85 -15.58
CA GLY A 141 -14.47 5.66 -16.23
C GLY A 141 -13.48 4.50 -16.35
N LEU A 142 -12.57 4.37 -15.38
CA LEU A 142 -11.67 3.22 -15.35
C LEU A 142 -12.48 1.93 -15.16
N ASN A 143 -12.05 0.84 -15.78
CA ASN A 143 -12.58 -0.49 -15.49
C ASN A 143 -11.70 -1.12 -14.41
N TRP A 144 -12.14 -1.00 -13.15
CA TRP A 144 -11.35 -1.37 -11.99
C TRP A 144 -12.20 -2.17 -11.00
N ASP A 145 -11.52 -2.94 -10.15
CA ASP A 145 -12.12 -3.69 -9.05
C ASP A 145 -11.06 -3.85 -7.94
N VAL A 146 -11.43 -4.44 -6.82
CA VAL A 146 -10.57 -4.66 -5.66
C VAL A 146 -10.52 -6.13 -5.26
N GLN A 147 -9.39 -6.54 -4.71
CA GLN A 147 -9.25 -7.85 -4.07
C GLN A 147 -8.38 -7.72 -2.81
N VAL A 148 -8.43 -8.75 -1.96
CA VAL A 148 -7.45 -8.89 -0.86
C VAL A 148 -6.02 -8.92 -1.42
N LEU A 149 -5.07 -8.42 -0.64
CA LEU A 149 -3.67 -8.42 -1.03
C LEU A 149 -3.16 -9.85 -1.18
N PRO A 150 -2.29 -10.13 -2.17
CA PRO A 150 -1.63 -11.41 -2.23
C PRO A 150 -0.70 -11.57 -1.01
N VAL A 151 -0.34 -12.81 -0.70
CA VAL A 151 0.49 -13.16 0.47
C VAL A 151 1.81 -13.80 0.05
N PRO A 152 2.85 -13.83 0.91
CA PRO A 152 4.09 -14.51 0.57
C PRO A 152 3.86 -15.99 0.30
N ASP A 153 4.66 -16.56 -0.60
CA ASP A 153 4.57 -17.98 -0.95
C ASP A 153 4.71 -18.86 0.30
N GLY A 154 3.76 -19.78 0.49
CA GLY A 154 3.73 -20.70 1.64
C GLY A 154 3.31 -20.06 2.97
N ARG A 155 2.77 -18.83 2.97
CA ARG A 155 2.25 -18.14 4.18
C ARG A 155 0.82 -17.63 3.98
N PRO A 156 -0.17 -18.53 3.79
CA PRO A 156 -1.57 -18.14 3.53
C PRO A 156 -2.22 -17.31 4.65
N GLU A 157 -1.71 -17.42 5.87
CA GLU A 157 -2.15 -16.67 7.06
C GLU A 157 -1.44 -15.32 7.25
N ALA A 158 -0.55 -14.94 6.33
CA ALA A 158 0.19 -13.69 6.43
C ALA A 158 -0.77 -12.50 6.51
N ARG A 159 -0.66 -11.78 7.62
CA ARG A 159 -1.43 -10.54 7.82
C ARG A 159 -0.73 -9.39 7.13
N GLY A 160 -1.53 -8.51 6.55
CA GLY A 160 -1.06 -7.39 5.74
C GLY A 160 -2.18 -6.43 5.44
N GLY A 161 -1.83 -5.29 4.85
CA GLY A 161 -2.71 -4.15 4.69
C GLY A 161 -2.60 -3.19 5.87
N GLU A 162 -2.76 -1.90 5.56
CA GLU A 162 -2.79 -0.81 6.52
C GLU A 162 -4.23 -0.35 6.72
N ILE A 163 -4.66 -0.17 7.97
CA ILE A 163 -5.82 0.65 8.26
C ILE A 163 -5.32 2.06 8.58
N SER A 164 -5.62 2.97 7.65
CA SER A 164 -5.46 4.41 7.84
C SER A 164 -6.84 5.05 7.87
N ALA A 165 -7.08 5.94 8.83
CA ALA A 165 -8.37 6.56 9.02
C ALA A 165 -8.24 8.07 9.19
N ASP A 166 -9.12 8.81 8.51
CA ASP A 166 -9.35 10.22 8.82
C ASP A 166 -10.18 10.30 10.11
N ALA A 167 -9.65 10.98 11.12
CA ALA A 167 -10.33 11.21 12.39
C ALA A 167 -10.77 12.67 12.54
N PHE A 168 -11.92 12.88 13.18
CA PHE A 168 -12.42 14.21 13.49
C PHE A 168 -12.06 14.60 14.94
N GLY A 169 -11.49 15.79 15.12
CA GLY A 169 -11.14 16.33 16.42
C GLY A 169 -11.94 17.59 16.77
N ILE A 170 -12.34 17.72 18.03
CA ILE A 170 -12.93 18.95 18.56
C ILE A 170 -11.82 19.76 19.23
N SER A 171 -11.59 20.99 18.75
CA SER A 171 -10.61 21.89 19.37
C SER A 171 -10.96 22.15 20.84
N VAL A 172 -9.96 22.01 21.72
CA VAL A 172 -10.11 22.30 23.16
C VAL A 172 -10.51 23.77 23.42
N ARG A 173 -10.21 24.66 22.47
CA ARG A 173 -10.56 26.09 22.51
C ARG A 173 -11.94 26.41 21.94
N SER A 174 -12.63 25.44 21.36
CA SER A 174 -13.97 25.67 20.79
C SER A 174 -14.94 26.14 21.88
N SER A 175 -15.74 27.17 21.58
CA SER A 175 -16.86 27.61 22.41
C SER A 175 -18.15 26.83 22.11
N GLN A 176 -18.14 25.92 21.14
CA GLN A 176 -19.30 25.17 20.65
C GLN A 176 -19.06 23.65 20.77
N LYS A 177 -18.57 23.18 21.93
CA LYS A 177 -18.13 21.78 22.08
C LYS A 177 -19.30 20.80 21.97
N GLU A 178 -20.43 21.12 22.57
CA GLU A 178 -21.63 20.29 22.59
C GLU A 178 -22.23 20.17 21.18
N ALA A 179 -22.33 21.29 20.46
CA ALA A 179 -22.81 21.30 19.07
C ALA A 179 -21.84 20.55 18.13
N ALA A 180 -20.53 20.73 18.30
CA ALA A 180 -19.53 19.99 17.53
C ALA A 180 -19.61 18.48 17.82
N PHE A 181 -19.79 18.09 19.08
CA PHE A 181 -19.95 16.68 19.46
C PHE A 181 -21.23 16.07 18.87
N ALA A 182 -22.35 16.80 18.90
CA ALA A 182 -23.59 16.37 18.28
C ALA A 182 -23.44 16.20 16.76
N PHE A 183 -22.77 17.15 16.08
CA PHE A 183 -22.48 17.03 14.66
C PHE A 183 -21.60 15.81 14.35
N LEU A 184 -20.50 15.61 15.09
CA LEU A 184 -19.64 14.46 14.87
C LEU A 184 -20.35 13.14 15.14
N THR A 185 -21.23 13.06 16.13
CA THR A 185 -22.05 11.86 16.40
C THR A 185 -22.96 11.53 15.21
N LEU A 186 -23.59 12.54 14.60
CA LEU A 186 -24.39 12.36 13.39
C LEU A 186 -23.51 11.94 12.20
N TRP A 187 -22.38 12.64 12.02
CA TRP A 187 -21.51 12.50 10.87
C TRP A 187 -20.74 11.17 10.85
N THR A 188 -20.34 10.66 12.00
CA THR A 188 -19.69 9.35 12.12
C THR A 188 -20.67 8.21 12.36
N GLY A 189 -21.95 8.51 12.61
CA GLY A 189 -23.04 7.54 12.67
C GLY A 189 -23.48 7.05 11.29
N GLU A 190 -24.49 6.18 11.27
CA GLU A 190 -25.00 5.53 10.05
C GLU A 190 -25.32 6.51 8.92
N THR A 191 -26.09 7.57 9.22
CA THR A 191 -26.49 8.58 8.25
C THR A 191 -25.29 9.24 7.57
N GLY A 192 -24.30 9.68 8.34
CA GLY A 192 -23.12 10.32 7.79
C GLY A 192 -22.21 9.33 7.07
N ALA A 193 -22.03 8.12 7.59
CA ALA A 193 -21.24 7.08 6.95
C ALA A 193 -21.80 6.68 5.57
N LEU A 194 -23.12 6.51 5.45
CA LEU A 194 -23.77 6.24 4.16
C LEU A 194 -23.69 7.43 3.20
N ALA A 195 -23.75 8.67 3.71
CA ALA A 195 -23.58 9.85 2.87
C ALA A 195 -22.15 10.01 2.31
N MET A 196 -21.15 9.50 3.04
CA MET A 196 -19.74 9.57 2.65
C MET A 196 -19.32 8.44 1.69
N ALA A 197 -19.97 7.27 1.76
CA ALA A 197 -19.54 6.08 1.03
C ALA A 197 -19.36 6.25 -0.49
N PRO A 198 -20.25 6.97 -1.24
CA PRO A 198 -20.07 7.21 -2.68
C PRO A 198 -18.77 7.94 -3.04
N TYR A 199 -18.14 8.61 -2.09
CA TYR A 199 -16.91 9.37 -2.28
C TYR A 199 -15.66 8.58 -1.86
N GLY A 200 -15.76 7.25 -1.75
CA GLY A 200 -14.64 6.39 -1.32
C GLY A 200 -14.30 6.54 0.16
N LYS A 201 -15.22 7.08 0.97
CA LYS A 201 -15.05 7.29 2.42
C LYS A 201 -15.94 6.32 3.19
N ILE A 202 -15.42 5.13 3.41
CA ILE A 202 -16.10 4.07 4.15
C ILE A 202 -16.02 4.35 5.65
N GLY A 203 -17.17 4.39 6.32
CA GLY A 203 -17.25 4.70 7.76
C GLY A 203 -16.64 3.59 8.62
N ALA A 204 -16.04 3.96 9.76
CA ALA A 204 -15.43 3.04 10.73
C ALA A 204 -16.46 2.35 11.66
N LEU A 205 -17.71 2.20 11.21
CA LEU A 205 -18.75 1.51 11.97
C LEU A 205 -18.55 -0.01 11.86
N ASN A 206 -18.66 -0.74 12.97
CA ASN A 206 -18.56 -2.21 12.94
C ASN A 206 -19.60 -2.85 12.00
N ALA A 207 -20.76 -2.23 11.84
CA ALA A 207 -21.84 -2.70 10.97
C ALA A 207 -21.75 -2.16 9.53
N MET A 208 -20.66 -1.49 9.14
CA MET A 208 -20.59 -0.80 7.85
C MET A 208 -20.81 -1.75 6.66
N GLN A 209 -20.32 -2.99 6.73
CA GLN A 209 -20.54 -4.00 5.69
C GLN A 209 -22.03 -4.29 5.50
N ASP A 210 -22.74 -4.57 6.59
CA ASP A 210 -24.18 -4.85 6.56
C ASP A 210 -24.96 -3.62 6.08
N LEU A 211 -24.58 -2.42 6.52
CA LEU A 211 -25.19 -1.17 6.09
C LEU A 211 -25.06 -0.96 4.57
N LEU A 212 -23.90 -1.23 3.98
CA LEU A 212 -23.71 -1.13 2.54
C LEU A 212 -24.50 -2.19 1.76
N GLN A 213 -24.67 -3.39 2.32
CA GLN A 213 -25.49 -4.42 1.68
C GLN A 213 -26.99 -4.09 1.68
N ILE A 214 -27.49 -3.49 2.76
CA ILE A 214 -28.92 -3.18 2.92
C ILE A 214 -29.28 -1.82 2.28
N HIS A 215 -28.40 -0.83 2.41
CA HIS A 215 -28.65 0.58 2.11
C HIS A 215 -27.65 1.17 1.12
N ALA A 216 -27.10 0.36 0.21
CA ALA A 216 -26.16 0.80 -0.83
C ALA A 216 -26.57 2.16 -1.44
N PRO A 217 -25.81 3.24 -1.18
CA PRO A 217 -26.17 4.54 -1.71
C PRO A 217 -26.04 4.58 -3.23
N THR A 218 -26.83 5.44 -3.89
CA THR A 218 -26.67 5.70 -5.32
C THR A 218 -25.30 6.34 -5.60
N GLY A 219 -24.64 5.92 -6.68
CA GLY A 219 -23.34 6.47 -7.10
C GLY A 219 -22.14 5.81 -6.42
N MET A 220 -22.35 4.71 -5.69
CA MET A 220 -21.25 3.84 -5.28
C MET A 220 -20.56 3.21 -6.51
N PRO A 221 -19.22 3.11 -6.50
CA PRO A 221 -18.49 2.24 -7.43
C PRO A 221 -19.08 0.83 -7.51
N ASP A 222 -19.08 0.23 -8.70
CA ASP A 222 -19.49 -1.17 -8.89
C ASP A 222 -18.27 -2.10 -8.69
N ILE A 223 -17.94 -2.36 -7.42
CA ILE A 223 -16.76 -3.15 -6.99
C ILE A 223 -17.11 -4.21 -5.94
N ASP A 224 -16.22 -5.19 -5.72
CA ASP A 224 -16.36 -6.17 -4.63
C ASP A 224 -16.05 -5.54 -3.25
N TYR A 225 -17.06 -4.89 -2.65
CA TYR A 225 -16.97 -4.40 -1.27
C TYR A 225 -16.73 -5.53 -0.24
N THR A 226 -17.07 -6.79 -0.55
CA THR A 226 -16.77 -7.90 0.36
C THR A 226 -15.26 -8.11 0.46
N ALA A 227 -14.52 -7.94 -0.65
CA ALA A 227 -13.06 -7.98 -0.62
C ALA A 227 -12.46 -6.89 0.28
N LEU A 228 -13.02 -5.68 0.27
CA LEU A 228 -12.61 -4.60 1.18
C LEU A 228 -12.71 -5.04 2.65
N PHE A 229 -13.86 -5.57 3.08
CA PHE A 229 -14.05 -5.98 4.48
C PHE A 229 -13.22 -7.22 4.84
N ARG A 230 -12.99 -8.15 3.89
CA ARG A 230 -12.01 -9.24 4.08
C ARG A 230 -10.60 -8.69 4.32
N ALA A 231 -10.17 -7.71 3.53
CA ALA A 231 -8.85 -7.07 3.70
C ALA A 231 -8.75 -6.33 5.04
N ALA A 232 -9.79 -5.58 5.43
CA ALA A 232 -9.83 -4.88 6.71
C ALA A 232 -9.74 -5.84 7.92
N ALA A 233 -10.31 -7.05 7.83
CA ALA A 233 -10.28 -8.03 8.92
C ALA A 233 -8.88 -8.58 9.22
N ILE A 234 -7.97 -8.58 8.24
CA ILE A 234 -6.60 -9.09 8.38
C ILE A 234 -5.54 -7.99 8.50
N ALA A 235 -5.93 -6.74 8.27
CA ALA A 235 -5.06 -5.58 8.32
C ALA A 235 -4.38 -5.38 9.70
N VAL A 236 -3.28 -4.65 9.67
CA VAL A 236 -2.45 -4.35 10.84
C VAL A 236 -2.58 -2.87 11.16
N THR A 237 -2.86 -2.55 12.42
CA THR A 237 -2.84 -1.18 12.91
C THR A 237 -1.41 -0.66 12.95
N LEU A 238 -1.22 0.59 12.51
CA LEU A 238 0.06 1.24 12.58
C LEU A 238 0.59 1.37 14.02
N PRO A 239 1.91 1.47 14.19
CA PRO A 239 2.53 1.89 15.44
C PRO A 239 1.90 3.20 15.98
N ASP A 240 1.66 3.26 17.29
CA ASP A 240 1.02 4.39 17.98
C ASP A 240 2.03 5.41 18.52
N GLU A 241 3.32 5.22 18.23
CA GLU A 241 4.34 6.20 18.57
C GLU A 241 4.11 7.53 17.83
N GLN A 242 4.08 8.63 18.59
CA GLN A 242 3.80 9.97 18.10
C GLN A 242 4.68 10.40 16.92
N ASP A 243 5.96 10.06 16.94
CA ASP A 243 6.90 10.46 15.88
C ASP A 243 6.92 9.47 14.69
N PHE A 244 6.22 8.33 14.77
CA PHE A 244 6.24 7.29 13.73
C PHE A 244 5.90 7.84 12.33
N PRO A 245 4.79 8.59 12.10
CA PRO A 245 4.49 9.10 10.77
C PRO A 245 5.56 10.05 10.22
N ARG A 246 6.20 10.84 11.10
CA ARG A 246 7.30 11.74 10.71
C ARG A 246 8.53 10.95 10.30
N LEU A 247 8.95 9.98 11.11
CA LEU A 247 10.11 9.13 10.82
C LEU A 247 9.91 8.32 9.53
N MET A 248 8.71 7.78 9.32
CA MET A 248 8.39 7.07 8.08
C MET A 248 8.56 7.97 6.85
N ARG A 249 8.08 9.23 6.92
CA ARG A 249 8.16 10.16 5.79
C ARG A 249 9.56 10.73 5.57
N GLU A 250 10.24 11.15 6.63
CA GLU A 250 11.50 11.89 6.52
C GLU A 250 12.72 10.98 6.42
N VAL A 251 12.67 9.78 7.00
CA VAL A 251 13.79 8.84 7.04
C VAL A 251 13.54 7.65 6.13
N VAL A 252 12.48 6.89 6.39
CA VAL A 252 12.24 5.60 5.72
C VAL A 252 12.01 5.80 4.23
N MET A 253 11.06 6.66 3.84
CA MET A 253 10.80 6.93 2.42
C MET A 253 12.04 7.47 1.70
N ALA A 254 12.77 8.40 2.33
CA ALA A 254 13.95 9.02 1.73
C ALA A 254 15.05 8.00 1.44
N GLU A 255 15.30 7.06 2.36
CA GLU A 255 16.31 6.02 2.18
C GLU A 255 15.84 4.92 1.22
N LEU A 256 14.58 4.47 1.30
CA LEU A 256 14.01 3.50 0.34
C LEU A 256 14.01 4.04 -1.09
N TYR A 257 13.75 5.34 -1.28
CA TYR A 257 13.79 5.98 -2.60
C TYR A 257 15.17 5.81 -3.28
N ARG A 258 16.27 5.78 -2.51
CA ARG A 258 17.62 5.60 -3.06
C ARG A 258 17.81 4.23 -3.71
N LEU A 259 17.10 3.21 -3.23
CA LEU A 259 17.09 1.86 -3.82
C LEU A 259 16.32 1.79 -5.13
N MET A 260 15.41 2.75 -5.36
CA MET A 260 14.50 2.77 -6.52
C MET A 260 14.93 3.77 -7.59
N TYR A 261 16.09 4.40 -7.43
CA TYR A 261 16.54 5.47 -8.31
C TYR A 261 17.84 5.06 -9.01
N THR A 262 17.98 5.40 -10.30
CA THR A 262 19.26 5.28 -11.02
C THR A 262 19.87 6.66 -11.27
N GLY A 263 21.03 6.92 -10.67
CA GLY A 263 21.73 8.19 -10.84
C GLY A 263 22.63 8.52 -9.66
N ARG A 264 23.06 9.78 -9.56
CA ARG A 264 23.86 10.24 -8.42
C ARG A 264 23.05 10.13 -7.13
N GLY A 265 23.60 9.46 -6.12
CA GLY A 265 22.94 9.23 -4.84
C GLY A 265 22.06 7.98 -4.78
N SER A 266 22.01 7.20 -5.86
CA SER A 266 21.46 5.84 -5.84
C SER A 266 22.24 4.93 -4.89
N GLU A 267 21.54 3.95 -4.35
CA GLU A 267 22.08 2.89 -3.51
C GLU A 267 21.53 1.55 -4.02
N THR A 268 22.30 0.48 -3.91
CA THR A 268 21.85 -0.86 -4.36
C THR A 268 21.93 -1.89 -3.24
N ASP A 269 22.64 -1.57 -2.17
CA ASP A 269 22.74 -2.44 -1.00
C ASP A 269 21.55 -2.22 -0.06
N VAL A 270 20.60 -3.16 -0.13
CA VAL A 270 19.41 -3.20 0.73
C VAL A 270 19.78 -3.25 2.22
N ALA A 271 20.80 -4.02 2.60
CA ALA A 271 21.19 -4.16 3.99
C ALA A 271 21.78 -2.85 4.53
N LEU A 272 22.58 -2.16 3.72
CA LEU A 272 23.14 -0.85 4.07
C LEU A 272 22.04 0.21 4.25
N VAL A 273 21.02 0.21 3.41
CA VAL A 273 19.87 1.12 3.54
C VAL A 273 19.07 0.83 4.81
N LEU A 274 18.74 -0.43 5.08
CA LEU A 274 18.02 -0.81 6.28
C LEU A 274 18.81 -0.47 7.55
N GLU A 275 20.12 -0.66 7.54
CA GLU A 275 20.98 -0.29 8.66
C GLU A 275 21.01 1.23 8.90
N ARG A 276 21.06 2.05 7.84
CA ARG A 276 20.96 3.52 7.95
C ARG A 276 19.62 3.94 8.56
N ILE A 277 18.53 3.34 8.10
CA ILE A 277 17.19 3.61 8.65
C ILE A 277 17.14 3.22 10.12
N ARG A 278 17.61 2.02 10.47
CA ARG A 278 17.64 1.51 11.85
C ARG A 278 18.42 2.44 12.77
N GLN A 279 19.64 2.81 12.39
CA GLN A 279 20.49 3.72 13.17
C GLN A 279 19.85 5.09 13.36
N ALA A 280 19.21 5.65 12.33
CA ALA A 280 18.53 6.94 12.41
C ALA A 280 17.34 6.90 13.39
N ILE A 281 16.51 5.85 13.33
CA ILE A 281 15.38 5.64 14.23
C ILE A 281 15.86 5.45 15.68
N ASP A 282 16.83 4.57 15.90
CA ASP A 282 17.36 4.29 17.24
C ASP A 282 17.97 5.55 17.85
N THR A 283 18.77 6.29 17.07
CA THR A 283 19.37 7.56 17.51
C THR A 283 18.32 8.60 17.87
N HIS A 284 17.26 8.73 17.07
CA HIS A 284 16.14 9.63 17.34
C HIS A 284 15.53 9.36 18.72
N TYR A 285 15.23 8.09 19.01
CA TYR A 285 14.58 7.71 20.26
C TYR A 285 15.51 7.73 21.48
N ILE A 286 16.79 7.38 21.31
CA ILE A 286 17.80 7.57 22.35
C ILE A 286 17.90 9.05 22.74
N ASN A 287 17.95 9.95 21.76
CA ASN A 287 18.03 11.40 22.02
C ASN A 287 16.77 11.96 22.67
N ARG A 288 15.59 11.43 22.30
CA ARG A 288 14.30 11.91 22.81
C ARG A 288 13.98 11.41 24.21
N TYR A 289 14.27 10.14 24.50
CA TYR A 289 13.78 9.49 25.71
C TYR A 289 14.87 9.09 26.70
N GLY A 290 16.15 9.04 26.29
CA GLY A 290 17.26 8.56 27.14
C GLY A 290 17.13 7.07 27.43
N ALA A 291 17.92 6.26 26.71
CA ALA A 291 17.88 4.78 26.70
C ALA A 291 17.50 4.11 28.03
#